data_AF-G5B7X0-F1
#
_entry.id   AF-G5B7X0-F1
#
_cell.length_a   1.000
_cell.length_b   1.000
_cell.length_c   1.000
_cell.angle_alpha   90.00
_cell.angle_beta   90.00
_cell.angle_gamma   90.00
#
_symmetry.space_group_name_H-M   'P 1'
#
loop_
_entity.id
_entity.type
_entity.pdbx_description
1 polymer ?
#
loop_
_entity_poly.entity_id
_entity_poly.type
_entity_poly.pdbx_seq_one_letter_code
_entity_poly.pdbx_strand_id
1 'polypeptide(L)'
;MTVTDTPGTVSPGVTISDLPKSRNPKERLGCHPHRGFADVQEHPFFQNVDWDMMGQKQVVPPFKPNIDEGFGLDNFDPGFTNQPVQLTPDDNDIVRELDGYEFAGFEYINPLTMYEEEGV
;
A
#
# COMPACT_ATOMS: atom_id res chain seq x y z
N MET A 1 -7.82 31.04 -1.75
CA MET A 1 -7.84 30.58 -0.35
C MET A 1 -6.44 30.11 -0.02
N THR A 2 -5.81 30.71 0.98
CA THR A 2 -4.43 30.41 1.38
C THR A 2 -4.36 29.03 2.01
N VAL A 3 -3.68 28.08 1.36
CA VAL A 3 -3.33 26.79 1.95
C VAL A 3 -2.31 27.07 3.04
N THR A 4 -2.73 27.07 4.30
CA THR A 4 -1.82 27.02 5.44
C THR A 4 -1.28 25.61 5.51
N ASP A 5 -0.19 25.37 4.78
CA ASP A 5 0.71 24.25 5.02
C ASP A 5 1.16 24.36 6.48
N THR A 6 0.64 23.47 7.33
CA THR A 6 1.11 23.38 8.71
C THR A 6 2.27 22.41 8.63
N PRO A 7 3.53 22.84 8.77
CA PRO A 7 4.66 21.95 8.66
C PRO A 7 4.56 21.00 9.85
N GLY A 8 4.27 19.73 9.57
CA GLY A 8 4.53 18.66 10.53
C GLY A 8 5.94 18.87 11.04
N THR A 9 6.06 19.16 12.32
CA THR A 9 7.33 19.51 12.97
C THR A 9 8.33 18.39 12.71
N VAL A 10 9.21 18.60 11.73
CA VAL A 10 10.40 17.77 11.59
C VAL A 10 11.25 18.05 12.81
N SER A 11 11.33 17.06 13.72
CA SER A 11 12.28 17.09 14.81
C SER A 11 13.68 17.37 14.22
N PRO A 12 14.44 18.33 14.76
CA PRO A 12 15.77 18.63 14.26
C PRO A 12 16.69 17.47 14.66
N GLY A 13 16.85 16.50 13.77
CA GLY A 13 17.78 15.38 13.95
C GLY A 13 17.29 14.11 13.29
N VAL A 14 17.93 13.73 12.18
CA VAL A 14 17.71 12.54 11.36
C VAL A 14 16.55 12.66 10.37
N THR A 15 16.88 12.71 9.08
CA THR A 15 15.97 12.67 7.94
C THR A 15 15.92 11.27 7.32
N ILE A 16 14.95 11.02 6.44
CA ILE A 16 14.86 9.74 5.72
C ILE A 16 16.12 9.45 4.86
N SER A 17 16.80 10.52 4.39
CA SER A 17 18.05 10.40 3.66
C SER A 17 19.19 9.82 4.49
N ASP A 18 19.13 10.00 5.81
CA ASP A 18 20.17 9.59 6.77
C ASP A 18 20.01 8.12 7.22
N LEU A 19 18.95 7.44 6.79
CA LEU A 19 18.77 6.02 7.08
C LEU A 19 19.89 5.16 6.45
N PRO A 20 20.30 4.05 7.09
CA PRO A 20 21.33 3.16 6.58
C PRO A 20 20.96 2.54 5.23
N LYS A 21 21.56 3.04 4.15
CA LYS A 21 21.41 2.50 2.80
C LYS A 21 22.57 1.56 2.47
N SER A 22 22.68 0.44 3.18
CA SER A 22 23.73 -0.54 2.88
C SER A 22 23.45 -1.27 1.57
N ARG A 23 24.47 -1.34 0.70
CA ARG A 23 24.48 -2.19 -0.49
C ARG A 23 24.53 -3.67 -0.11
N ASN A 24 25.11 -4.01 1.05
CA ASN A 24 25.11 -5.36 1.59
C ASN A 24 23.76 -5.63 2.28
N PRO A 25 22.96 -6.61 1.82
CA PRO A 25 21.67 -6.92 2.45
C PRO A 25 21.78 -7.25 3.93
N LYS A 26 22.90 -7.87 4.37
CA LYS A 26 23.08 -8.29 5.77
C LYS A 26 23.23 -7.12 6.75
N GLU A 27 23.61 -5.95 6.24
CA GLU A 27 23.86 -4.73 7.04
C GLU A 27 22.76 -3.68 6.84
N ARG A 28 21.77 -3.96 5.99
CA ARG A 28 20.67 -3.05 5.74
C ARG A 28 19.74 -3.03 6.94
N LEU A 29 19.29 -1.83 7.34
CA LEU A 29 18.29 -1.66 8.38
C LEU A 29 17.05 -2.53 8.05
N GLY A 30 16.56 -3.30 9.02
CA GLY A 30 15.46 -4.23 8.80
C GLY A 30 15.86 -5.66 8.41
N CYS A 31 17.12 -5.92 8.06
CA CYS A 31 17.54 -7.22 7.53
C CYS A 31 18.27 -8.12 8.55
N HIS A 32 18.37 -7.72 9.82
CA HIS A 32 18.94 -8.59 10.86
C HIS A 32 17.98 -9.77 11.15
N PRO A 33 18.46 -11.04 11.14
CA PRO A 33 17.59 -12.23 11.21
C PRO A 33 16.66 -12.30 12.42
N HIS A 34 17.09 -11.75 13.56
CA HIS A 34 16.33 -11.83 14.83
C HIS A 34 15.78 -10.48 15.30
N ARG A 35 16.22 -9.38 14.69
CA ARG A 35 16.00 -8.02 15.20
C ARG A 35 15.54 -7.04 14.13
N GLY A 36 15.41 -7.45 12.87
CA GLY A 36 15.17 -6.54 11.75
C GLY A 36 14.04 -5.53 12.00
N PHE A 37 12.85 -6.00 12.38
CA PHE A 37 11.74 -5.10 12.68
C PHE A 37 12.00 -4.24 13.92
N ALA A 38 12.51 -4.83 15.01
CA ALA A 38 12.84 -4.07 16.23
C ALA A 38 13.87 -2.95 15.95
N ASP A 39 14.89 -3.22 15.14
CA ASP A 39 15.90 -2.23 14.77
C ASP A 39 15.30 -1.07 13.95
N VAL A 40 14.24 -1.32 13.16
CA VAL A 40 13.49 -0.27 12.47
C VAL A 40 12.67 0.54 13.46
N GLN A 41 11.96 -0.11 14.39
CA GLN A 41 11.12 0.58 15.38
C GLN A 41 11.95 1.44 16.34
N GLU A 42 13.12 0.97 16.74
CA GLU A 42 14.06 1.65 17.66
C GLU A 42 14.89 2.74 16.97
N HIS A 43 14.84 2.86 15.63
CA HIS A 43 15.66 3.83 14.91
C HIS A 43 15.20 5.28 15.20
N PRO A 44 16.12 6.24 15.45
CA PRO A 44 15.76 7.62 15.84
C PRO A 44 14.79 8.35 14.89
N PHE A 45 14.84 8.04 13.60
CA PHE A 45 13.90 8.55 12.60
C PHE A 45 12.42 8.22 12.95
N PHE A 46 12.16 7.04 13.50
CA PHE A 46 10.81 6.56 13.84
C PHE A 46 10.45 6.78 15.32
N GLN A 47 11.23 7.54 16.09
CA GLN A 47 11.01 7.72 17.54
C GLN A 47 9.63 8.28 17.91
N ASN A 48 9.00 9.04 16.99
CA ASN A 48 7.68 9.64 17.19
C ASN A 48 6.54 8.77 16.63
N VAL A 49 6.83 7.55 16.19
CA VAL A 49 5.83 6.62 15.65
C VAL A 49 5.36 5.69 16.76
N ASP A 50 4.09 5.81 17.12
CA ASP A 50 3.39 4.77 17.88
C ASP A 50 2.96 3.66 16.90
N TRP A 51 3.67 2.54 16.96
CA TRP A 51 3.48 1.42 16.03
C TRP A 51 2.16 0.67 16.25
N ASP A 52 1.66 0.63 17.48
CA ASP A 52 0.39 -0.02 17.82
C ASP A 52 -0.78 0.82 17.30
N MET A 53 -0.77 2.12 17.58
CA MET A 53 -1.77 3.06 17.04
C MET A 53 -1.72 3.12 15.52
N MET A 54 -0.52 3.09 14.92
CA MET A 54 -0.36 3.07 13.47
C MET A 54 -0.92 1.79 12.85
N GLY A 55 -0.67 0.62 13.45
CA GLY A 55 -1.24 -0.66 13.02
C GLY A 55 -2.77 -0.70 13.12
N GLN A 56 -3.34 0.00 14.12
CA GLN A 56 -4.77 0.15 14.32
C GLN A 56 -5.40 1.30 13.51
N LYS A 57 -4.64 1.98 12.64
CA LYS A 57 -5.08 3.14 11.84
C LYS A 57 -5.62 4.32 12.67
N GLN A 58 -5.13 4.49 13.90
CA GLN A 58 -5.55 5.58 14.80
C GLN A 58 -4.71 6.86 14.62
N VAL A 59 -3.56 6.76 13.97
CA VAL A 59 -2.75 7.92 13.60
C VAL A 59 -3.40 8.64 12.42
N VAL A 60 -3.73 9.93 12.60
CA VAL A 60 -4.32 10.74 11.53
C VAL A 60 -3.31 10.90 10.39
N PRO A 61 -3.67 10.56 9.14
CA PRO A 61 -2.76 10.70 8.02
C PRO A 61 -2.45 12.19 7.76
N PRO A 62 -1.20 12.54 7.40
CA PRO A 62 -0.81 13.93 7.15
C PRO A 62 -1.43 14.51 5.87
N PHE A 63 -1.90 13.64 4.97
CA PHE A 63 -2.55 14.02 3.73
C PHE A 63 -3.85 13.25 3.57
N LYS A 64 -4.93 13.98 3.26
CA LYS A 64 -6.22 13.41 2.90
C LYS A 64 -6.46 13.69 1.42
N PRO A 65 -6.44 12.68 0.53
CA PRO A 65 -6.74 12.89 -0.89
C PRO A 65 -8.16 13.40 -1.07
N ASN A 66 -8.36 14.23 -2.10
CA ASN A 66 -9.69 14.66 -2.48
C ASN A 66 -10.41 13.51 -3.19
N ILE A 67 -11.61 13.19 -2.73
CA ILE A 67 -12.46 12.20 -3.36
C ILE A 67 -13.76 12.94 -3.65
N ASP A 68 -13.90 13.42 -4.88
CA ASP A 68 -15.17 13.97 -5.34
C ASP A 68 -16.21 12.84 -5.41
N GLU A 69 -17.49 13.21 -5.29
CA GLU A 69 -18.59 12.27 -5.05
C GLU A 69 -18.66 11.17 -6.12
N GLY A 70 -18.66 9.91 -5.68
CA GLY A 70 -18.72 8.72 -6.54
C GLY A 70 -17.58 7.77 -6.26
N PHE A 71 -16.68 7.60 -7.23
CA PHE A 71 -15.63 6.58 -7.21
C PHE A 71 -14.20 7.16 -7.13
N GLY A 72 -14.05 8.48 -6.98
CA GLY A 72 -12.74 9.13 -6.86
C GLY A 72 -11.83 8.94 -8.08
N LEU A 73 -12.42 8.87 -9.29
CA LEU A 73 -11.69 8.58 -10.53
C LEU A 73 -10.61 9.64 -10.87
N ASP A 74 -10.72 10.84 -10.31
CA ASP A 74 -9.74 11.92 -10.49
C ASP A 74 -8.38 11.62 -9.85
N ASN A 75 -8.30 10.60 -8.99
CA ASN A 75 -7.04 10.11 -8.41
C ASN A 75 -6.34 9.06 -9.30
N PHE A 76 -6.91 8.72 -10.46
CA PHE A 76 -6.34 7.79 -11.44
C PHE A 76 -5.86 8.55 -12.68
N ASP A 77 -4.87 8.00 -13.37
CA ASP A 77 -4.38 8.58 -14.62
C ASP A 77 -5.51 8.58 -15.69
N PRO A 78 -5.81 9.73 -16.32
CA PRO A 78 -6.81 9.83 -17.39
C PRO A 78 -6.57 8.87 -18.55
N GLY A 79 -5.33 8.41 -18.77
CA GLY A 79 -5.01 7.40 -19.78
C GLY A 79 -5.72 6.07 -19.56
N PHE A 80 -6.12 5.73 -18.33
CA PHE A 80 -6.92 4.54 -18.00
C PHE A 80 -8.41 4.87 -17.91
N THR A 81 -8.78 5.97 -17.26
CA THR A 81 -10.22 6.30 -17.06
C THR A 81 -10.92 6.68 -18.36
N ASN A 82 -10.17 7.10 -19.39
CA ASN A 82 -10.70 7.34 -20.72
C ASN A 82 -10.71 6.09 -21.63
N GLN A 83 -10.15 4.96 -21.18
CA GLN A 83 -10.22 3.71 -21.97
C GLN A 83 -11.65 3.16 -21.95
N PRO A 84 -12.06 2.47 -23.02
CA PRO A 84 -13.36 1.81 -23.04
C PRO A 84 -13.39 0.73 -21.95
N VAL A 85 -14.49 0.69 -21.19
CA VAL A 85 -14.71 -0.31 -20.13
C VAL A 85 -15.12 -1.64 -20.78
N GLN A 86 -14.14 -2.31 -21.37
CA GLN A 86 -14.30 -3.59 -22.04
C GLN A 86 -13.07 -4.47 -21.86
N LEU A 87 -13.26 -5.78 -21.90
CA LEU A 87 -12.16 -6.71 -22.02
C LEU A 87 -11.69 -6.75 -23.47
N THR A 88 -10.38 -6.86 -23.67
CA THR A 88 -9.82 -7.11 -25.00
C THR A 88 -10.35 -8.45 -25.52
N PRO A 89 -10.86 -8.53 -26.76
CA PRO A 89 -11.30 -9.80 -27.33
C PRO A 89 -10.18 -10.84 -27.36
N ASP A 90 -10.53 -12.10 -27.12
CA ASP A 90 -9.59 -13.20 -27.06
C ASP A 90 -8.99 -13.55 -28.44
N ASP A 91 -7.72 -13.95 -28.45
CA ASP A 91 -7.11 -14.64 -29.58
C ASP A 91 -7.30 -16.15 -29.42
N ASN A 92 -8.10 -16.74 -30.33
CA ASN A 92 -8.47 -18.14 -30.25
C ASN A 92 -7.28 -19.09 -30.37
N ASP A 93 -6.22 -18.71 -31.07
CA ASP A 93 -5.05 -19.58 -31.25
C ASP A 93 -4.23 -19.63 -29.96
N ILE A 94 -4.12 -18.50 -29.25
CA ILE A 94 -3.47 -18.42 -27.94
C ILE A 94 -4.27 -19.20 -26.89
N VAL A 95 -5.59 -18.99 -26.84
CA VAL A 95 -6.45 -19.64 -25.83
C VAL A 95 -6.47 -21.15 -25.97
N ARG A 96 -6.36 -21.68 -27.19
CA ARG A 96 -6.32 -23.13 -27.44
C ARG A 96 -5.02 -23.81 -27.02
N GLU A 97 -3.92 -23.07 -26.93
CA GLU A 97 -2.63 -23.61 -26.48
C GLU A 97 -2.58 -23.80 -24.95
N LEU A 98 -3.47 -23.13 -24.22
CA LEU A 98 -3.59 -23.24 -22.77
C LEU A 98 -4.29 -24.55 -22.37
N ASP A 99 -3.63 -25.37 -21.54
CA ASP A 99 -4.16 -26.64 -21.03
C ASP A 99 -5.19 -26.44 -19.90
N GLY A 100 -5.22 -25.25 -19.28
CA GLY A 100 -6.20 -24.86 -18.27
C GLY A 100 -6.00 -25.52 -16.88
N TYR A 101 -5.39 -26.71 -16.83
CA TYR A 101 -5.09 -27.41 -15.57
C TYR A 101 -4.11 -26.68 -14.66
N GLU A 102 -3.27 -25.79 -15.21
CA GLU A 102 -2.39 -24.93 -14.41
C GLU A 102 -3.16 -23.96 -13.48
N PHE A 103 -4.44 -23.71 -13.77
CA PHE A 103 -5.33 -22.85 -12.99
C PHE A 103 -6.28 -23.64 -12.08
N ALA A 104 -6.13 -24.97 -11.97
CA ALA A 104 -6.99 -25.76 -11.08
C ALA A 104 -6.83 -25.31 -9.61
N GLY A 105 -7.93 -24.88 -8.99
CA GLY A 105 -7.93 -24.36 -7.62
C GLY A 105 -7.55 -22.87 -7.53
N PHE A 106 -7.60 -22.14 -8.63
CA PHE A 106 -7.45 -20.68 -8.65
C PHE A 106 -8.64 -19.95 -8.02
N GLU A 107 -9.80 -20.59 -7.97
CA GLU A 107 -11.01 -20.02 -7.40
C GLU A 107 -10.82 -19.74 -5.91
N TYR A 108 -11.09 -18.49 -5.52
CA TYR A 108 -11.01 -18.06 -4.14
C TYR A 108 -12.16 -17.10 -3.83
N ILE A 109 -12.81 -17.34 -2.69
CA ILE A 109 -13.75 -16.41 -2.08
C ILE A 109 -13.20 -16.13 -0.69
N ASN A 110 -13.08 -14.85 -0.34
CA ASN A 110 -12.68 -14.47 1.00
C ASN A 110 -13.74 -15.01 2.00
N PRO A 111 -13.40 -15.94 2.91
CA PRO A 111 -14.40 -16.52 3.81
C PRO A 111 -14.99 -15.49 4.78
N LEU A 112 -14.33 -14.33 4.95
CA LEU A 112 -14.81 -13.26 5.83
C LEU A 112 -15.97 -12.45 5.23
N THR A 113 -16.14 -12.41 3.90
CA THR A 113 -17.24 -11.63 3.29
C THR A 113 -18.61 -12.23 3.58
N MET A 114 -18.68 -13.53 3.90
CA MET A 114 -19.93 -14.22 4.24
C MET A 114 -20.51 -13.79 5.60
N TYR A 115 -19.72 -13.17 6.47
CA TYR A 115 -20.16 -12.75 7.81
C TYR A 115 -20.59 -11.29 7.89
N GLU A 116 -20.40 -10.49 6.82
CA GLU A 116 -20.77 -9.07 6.79
C GLU A 116 -22.23 -8.85 6.35
N GLU A 117 -22.89 -9.84 5.72
CA GLU A 117 -24.27 -9.69 5.23
C GLU A 117 -25.37 -9.90 6.30
N GLU A 118 -25.07 -10.47 7.48
CA GLU A 118 -26.06 -10.63 8.56
C GLU A 118 -26.15 -9.43 9.53
N GLY A 119 -25.50 -8.30 9.20
CA GLY A 119 -25.35 -7.14 10.08
C GLY A 119 -26.14 -5.87 9.72
N VAL A 120 -27.25 -5.97 8.96
CA VAL A 120 -28.14 -4.83 8.64
C VAL A 120 -29.45 -4.90 9.40
#